data_AF-A0A9D7WSK1-F1
#
_entry.id   AF-A0A9D7WSK1-F1
#
_cell.length_a   1.000
_cell.length_b   1.000
_cell.length_c   1.000
_cell.angle_alpha   90.00
_cell.angle_beta   90.00
_cell.angle_gamma   90.00
#
_symmetry.space_group_name_H-M   'P 1'
#
loop_
_entity.id
_entity.type
_entity.pdbx_description
1 polymer ?
#
loop_
_entity_poly.entity_id
_entity_poly.type
_entity_poly.pdbx_seq_one_letter_code
_entity_poly.pdbx_strand_id
1 'polypeptide(L)'
;FNNDIQEDDGAIQDRGRLIGAVRKFFELKDIDVDWQAIEEAADETLVTSLAMICPLEPREKQALLESPGLTERGELLTSLMEMALLGDNEEPGFFRH
;
A
#
# COMPACT_ATOMS: atom_id res chain seq x y z
N PHE A 1 2.91 4.86 -31.68
CA PHE A 1 3.74 3.87 -30.98
C PHE A 1 2.91 3.29 -29.86
N ASN A 2 2.94 1.96 -29.79
CA ASN A 2 2.06 1.05 -29.08
C ASN A 2 2.22 1.18 -27.56
N ASN A 3 1.23 1.73 -26.87
CA ASN A 3 0.92 1.36 -25.49
C ASN A 3 -0.55 0.94 -25.57
N ASP A 4 -0.79 -0.30 -25.97
CA ASP A 4 -0.91 -1.39 -25.00
C ASP A 4 -2.02 -1.02 -24.02
N ILE A 5 -3.22 -1.31 -24.50
CA ILE A 5 -4.41 -1.58 -23.70
C ILE A 5 -4.00 -2.54 -22.59
N GLN A 6 -3.48 -2.00 -21.49
CA GLN A 6 -3.43 -2.73 -20.24
C GLN A 6 -4.89 -2.99 -19.89
N GLU A 7 -5.36 -4.17 -20.27
CA GLU A 7 -6.56 -4.77 -19.70
C GLU A 7 -6.34 -4.71 -18.19
N ASP A 8 -6.96 -3.74 -17.53
CA ASP A 8 -7.07 -3.70 -16.08
C ASP A 8 -7.94 -4.90 -15.73
N ASP A 9 -7.31 -6.07 -15.64
CA ASP A 9 -7.95 -7.38 -15.42
C ASP A 9 -8.56 -7.50 -14.01
N GLY A 10 -8.70 -6.37 -13.30
CA GLY A 10 -9.13 -6.36 -11.91
C GLY A 10 -8.13 -7.07 -11.00
N ALA A 11 -6.83 -6.97 -11.30
CA ALA A 11 -5.76 -7.57 -10.50
C ALA A 11 -4.65 -6.56 -10.19
N ILE A 12 -3.97 -6.75 -9.06
CA ILE A 12 -2.80 -5.91 -8.72
C ILE A 12 -1.60 -6.42 -9.52
N GLN A 13 -1.05 -5.60 -10.42
CA GLN A 13 0.14 -5.98 -11.20
C GLN A 13 1.32 -6.43 -10.32
N ASP A 14 1.59 -5.68 -9.25
CA ASP A 14 2.77 -5.88 -8.40
C ASP A 14 2.40 -6.29 -6.96
N ARG A 15 1.55 -7.31 -6.83
CA ARG A 15 1.08 -7.79 -5.52
C ARG A 15 2.23 -8.15 -4.57
N GLY A 16 3.31 -8.74 -5.10
CA GLY A 16 4.50 -9.06 -4.30
C GLY A 16 5.21 -7.83 -3.73
N ARG A 17 5.28 -6.74 -4.51
CA ARG A 17 5.90 -5.48 -4.07
C ARG A 17 5.05 -4.81 -2.99
N LEU A 18 3.74 -4.78 -3.19
CA LEU A 18 2.76 -4.28 -2.22
C LEU A 18 2.87 -5.03 -0.89
N ILE A 19 2.76 -6.36 -0.90
CA ILE A 19 2.85 -7.19 0.32
C ILE A 19 4.20 -6.99 1.01
N GLY A 20 5.29 -6.87 0.26
CA GLY A 20 6.62 -6.61 0.82
C GLY A 20 6.71 -5.26 1.57
N ALA A 21 6.17 -4.19 0.99
CA ALA A 21 6.14 -2.86 1.62
C ALA A 21 5.22 -2.85 2.85
N VAL A 22 4.01 -3.39 2.72
CA VAL A 22 3.04 -3.54 3.80
C VAL A 22 3.64 -4.35 4.95
N ARG A 23 4.28 -5.48 4.67
CA ARG A 23 4.89 -6.34 5.70
C ARG A 23 5.94 -5.62 6.52
N LYS A 24 6.83 -4.86 5.88
CA LYS A 24 7.78 -4.01 6.61
C LYS A 24 7.08 -2.95 7.44
N PHE A 25 6.02 -2.34 6.91
CA PHE A 25 5.29 -1.27 7.60
C PHE A 25 4.61 -1.79 8.87
N PHE A 26 3.95 -2.94 8.76
CA PHE A 26 3.30 -3.60 9.89
C PHE A 26 4.32 -4.08 10.94
N GLU A 27 5.46 -4.61 10.50
CA GLU A 27 6.56 -5.00 11.39
C GLU A 27 7.13 -3.79 12.15
N LEU A 28 7.29 -2.63 11.50
CA LEU A 28 7.70 -1.39 12.17
C LEU A 28 6.65 -0.86 13.16
N LYS A 29 5.36 -1.03 12.85
CA LYS A 29 4.25 -0.55 13.68
C LYS A 29 3.79 -1.58 14.73
N ASP A 30 4.45 -2.73 14.83
CA ASP A 30 4.09 -3.85 15.73
C ASP A 30 2.62 -4.28 15.57
N ILE A 31 2.12 -4.28 14.33
CA ILE A 31 0.74 -4.66 14.01
C ILE A 31 0.71 -6.14 13.66
N ASP A 32 0.06 -6.94 14.51
CA ASP A 32 -0.20 -8.35 14.23
C ASP A 32 -1.35 -8.45 13.22
N VAL A 33 -1.06 -9.02 12.05
CA VAL A 33 -2.02 -9.22 10.98
C VAL A 33 -1.87 -10.61 10.40
N ASP A 34 -3.00 -11.20 10.00
CA ASP A 34 -3.05 -12.53 9.44
C ASP A 34 -2.60 -12.50 7.96
N TRP A 35 -1.30 -12.67 7.75
CA TRP A 35 -0.68 -12.68 6.41
C TRP A 35 -1.25 -13.76 5.52
N GLN A 36 -1.63 -14.91 6.09
CA GLN A 36 -2.27 -15.97 5.35
C GLN A 36 -3.62 -15.51 4.79
N ALA A 37 -4.44 -14.86 5.62
CA ALA A 37 -5.70 -14.28 5.16
C ALA A 37 -5.48 -13.19 4.09
N ILE A 38 -4.42 -12.38 4.21
CA ILE A 38 -4.04 -11.39 3.17
C ILE A 38 -3.65 -12.11 1.88
N GLU A 39 -2.80 -13.13 1.94
CA GLU A 39 -2.34 -13.85 0.75
C GLU A 39 -3.46 -14.62 0.05
N GLU A 40 -4.44 -15.15 0.79
CA GLU A 40 -5.63 -15.82 0.24
C GLU A 40 -6.74 -14.83 -0.18
N ALA A 41 -6.74 -13.59 0.30
CA ALA A 41 -7.74 -12.59 -0.04
C ALA A 41 -7.61 -12.09 -1.49
N ALA A 42 -8.77 -11.84 -2.11
CA ALA A 42 -8.86 -11.16 -3.39
C ALA A 42 -8.29 -9.74 -3.30
N ASP A 43 -7.71 -9.25 -4.40
CA ASP A 43 -7.03 -7.96 -4.47
C ASP A 43 -7.89 -6.78 -3.99
N GLU A 44 -9.18 -6.75 -4.34
CA GLU A 44 -10.13 -5.75 -3.84
C GLU A 44 -10.25 -5.77 -2.31
N THR A 45 -10.35 -6.96 -1.75
CA THR A 45 -10.51 -7.16 -0.30
C THR A 45 -9.21 -6.84 0.42
N LEU A 46 -8.07 -7.18 -0.19
CA LEU A 46 -6.74 -6.87 0.31
C LEU A 46 -6.53 -5.36 0.38
N VAL A 47 -6.76 -4.63 -0.70
CA VAL A 47 -6.65 -3.15 -0.72
C VAL A 47 -7.59 -2.52 0.30
N THR A 48 -8.84 -2.98 0.36
CA THR A 48 -9.85 -2.47 1.30
C THR A 48 -9.46 -2.71 2.76
N SER A 49 -9.00 -3.93 3.08
CA SER A 49 -8.55 -4.30 4.42
C SER A 49 -7.33 -3.49 4.82
N LEU A 50 -6.33 -3.39 3.94
CA LEU A 50 -5.14 -2.59 4.18
C LEU A 50 -5.46 -1.10 4.37
N ALA A 51 -6.41 -0.54 3.62
CA ALA A 51 -6.84 0.84 3.81
C ALA A 51 -7.56 1.08 5.15
N MET A 52 -8.16 0.05 5.75
CA MET A 52 -8.75 0.13 7.10
C MET A 52 -7.70 -0.05 8.20
N ILE A 53 -6.78 -1.00 8.03
CA ILE A 53 -5.77 -1.33 9.04
C ILE A 53 -4.67 -0.26 9.07
N CYS A 54 -4.28 0.26 7.90
CA CYS A 54 -3.32 1.35 7.86
C CYS A 54 -3.95 2.67 8.30
N PRO A 55 -3.21 3.47 9.09
CA PRO A 55 -3.62 4.79 9.52
C PRO A 55 -3.47 5.82 8.38
N LEU A 56 -4.06 5.53 7.22
CA LEU A 56 -4.09 6.45 6.09
C LEU A 56 -4.94 7.67 6.42
N GLU A 57 -4.49 8.83 5.97
CA GLU A 57 -5.24 10.07 6.01
C GLU A 57 -6.50 9.97 5.14
N PRO A 58 -7.55 10.72 5.47
CA PRO A 58 -8.78 10.74 4.68
C PRO A 58 -8.55 11.09 3.20
N ARG A 59 -7.56 11.94 2.88
CA ARG A 59 -7.21 12.28 1.49
C ARG A 59 -6.68 11.07 0.70
N GLU A 60 -5.89 10.22 1.34
CA GLU A 60 -5.28 9.04 0.72
C GLU A 60 -6.34 7.95 0.53
N LYS A 61 -7.25 7.80 1.50
CA LYS A 61 -8.43 6.93 1.38
C LYS A 61 -9.36 7.38 0.26
N GLN A 62 -9.54 8.68 0.08
CA GLN A 62 -10.32 9.21 -1.04
C GLN A 62 -9.63 8.94 -2.38
N ALA A 63 -8.33 9.19 -2.51
CA ALA A 63 -7.59 8.86 -3.74
C ALA A 63 -7.70 7.37 -4.09
N LEU A 64 -7.60 6.48 -3.10
CA LEU A 64 -7.86 5.05 -3.29
C LEU A 64 -9.30 4.76 -3.73
N LEU A 65 -10.30 5.47 -3.22
CA LEU A 65 -11.70 5.29 -3.63
C LEU A 65 -12.01 5.86 -5.02
N GLU A 66 -11.27 6.88 -5.44
CA GLU A 66 -11.42 7.54 -6.74
C GLU A 66 -10.72 6.79 -7.88
N SER A 67 -9.68 5.99 -7.58
CA SER A 67 -9.04 5.13 -8.58
C SER A 67 -9.94 3.91 -8.91
N PRO A 68 -10.41 3.79 -10.16
CA PRO A 68 -11.31 2.70 -10.57
C PRO A 68 -10.57 1.36 -10.79
N GLY A 69 -9.25 1.38 -10.99
CA GLY A 69 -8.44 0.20 -11.29
C GLY A 69 -7.66 -0.33 -10.08
N LEU A 70 -7.62 -1.65 -9.92
CA LEU A 70 -6.87 -2.29 -8.83
C LEU A 70 -5.36 -2.13 -8.96
N THR A 71 -4.88 -2.09 -10.21
CA THR A 71 -3.49 -1.77 -10.53
C THR A 71 -3.08 -0.44 -9.90
N GLU A 72 -3.86 0.60 -10.18
CA GLU A 72 -3.57 1.98 -9.74
C GLU A 72 -3.69 2.12 -8.23
N ARG A 73 -4.69 1.46 -7.63
CA ARG A 73 -4.86 1.38 -6.17
C ARG A 73 -3.68 0.68 -5.49
N GLY A 74 -3.20 -0.43 -6.05
CA GLY A 74 -2.06 -1.17 -5.53
C GLY A 74 -0.76 -0.37 -5.63
N GLU A 75 -0.51 0.29 -6.76
CA GLU A 75 0.63 1.18 -6.95
C GLU A 75 0.62 2.36 -5.96
N LEU A 76 -0.54 3.00 -5.80
CA LEU A 76 -0.72 4.10 -4.85
C LEU A 76 -0.49 3.62 -3.42
N LEU A 77 -1.11 2.51 -3.01
CA LEU A 77 -0.96 1.96 -1.67
C LEU A 77 0.51 1.57 -1.39
N THR A 78 1.18 0.94 -2.35
CA THR A 78 2.62 0.61 -2.24
C THR A 78 3.44 1.87 -2.02
N SER A 79 3.22 2.91 -2.82
CA SER A 79 3.93 4.18 -2.73
C SER A 79 3.70 4.85 -1.36
N LEU A 80 2.47 4.83 -0.85
CA LEU A 80 2.13 5.35 0.47
C LEU A 80 2.86 4.61 1.59
N MET A 81 2.90 3.28 1.54
CA MET A 81 3.64 2.46 2.51
C MET A 81 5.14 2.72 2.43
N GLU A 82 5.72 2.76 1.22
CA GLU A 82 7.14 3.07 1.03
C GLU A 82 7.49 4.45 1.59
N MET A 83 6.68 5.48 1.31
CA MET A 83 6.87 6.81 1.89
C MET A 83 6.77 6.82 3.41
N ALA A 84 5.82 6.06 3.98
CA ALA A 84 5.69 5.96 5.44
C ALA A 84 6.87 5.22 6.08
N LEU A 85 7.40 4.18 5.42
CA LEU A 85 8.63 3.50 5.82
C LEU A 85 9.86 4.43 5.77
N LEU A 86 9.98 5.20 4.69
CA LEU A 86 11.08 6.17 4.51
C LEU A 86 11.00 7.31 5.53
N GLY A 87 9.80 7.86 5.77
CA GLY A 87 9.59 8.96 6.72
C GLY A 87 9.76 8.57 8.20
N ASP A 88 9.57 7.30 8.56
CA ASP A 88 9.84 6.78 9.91
C ASP A 88 11.35 6.60 10.15
N ASN A 89 12.13 6.38 9.09
CA ASN A 89 13.60 6.29 9.12
C ASN A 89 14.32 7.66 9.02
N GLU A 90 13.59 8.77 8.84
CA GLU A 90 14.18 10.10 8.98
C GLU A 90 14.30 10.46 10.46
N GLU A 91 15.40 10.00 11.03
CA GLU A 91 15.88 10.43 12.33
C GLU A 91 15.93 11.97 12.35
N PRO A 92 15.27 12.66 13.30
CA PRO A 92 15.48 14.08 13.50
C PRO A 92 16.91 14.24 14.02
N GLY A 93 17.83 14.44 13.07
CA GLY A 93 19.21 14.87 13.30
C GLY A 93 19.19 16.20 14.04
N PHE A 94 19.10 16.07 15.34
CA PHE A 94 19.23 17.06 16.39
C PHE A 94 20.43 17.97 16.11
N PHE A 95 20.23 19.09 15.41
CA PHE A 95 21.11 20.24 15.60
C PHE A 95 20.60 21.05 16.79
N ARG A 96 21.00 20.58 17.97
CA ARG A 96 21.08 21.39 19.17
C ARG A 96 22.56 21.69 19.43
N HIS A 97 23.01 22.87 19.02
CA HIS A 97 24.03 23.65 19.73
C HIS A 97 23.82 25.13 19.45
#